data_AF-A0A916HK82-F1
#
_entry.id   AF-A0A916HK82-F1
#
_cell.length_a   1.000
_cell.length_b   1.000
_cell.length_c   1.000
_cell.angle_alpha   90.00
_cell.angle_beta   90.00
_cell.angle_gamma   90.00
#
_symmetry.space_group_name_H-M   'P 1'
#
loop_
_entity.id
_entity.type
_entity.pdbx_description
1 polymer ?
#
loop_
_entity_poly.entity_id
_entity_poly.type
_entity_poly.pdbx_seq_one_letter_code
_entity_poly.pdbx_strand_id
1 'polypeptide(L)'
;MLQDRFKAPGDFAQAYVIAHEVGHHIQKLVGITDKVEAMRNRMSESQFNPISIRMELQADCYAGVWANHAQKMRNILDAGDIEEAMQAAAAVGDDNIQMATQGTVVPERFTHGSSAQRVQWFNVGIRSGDIKQCNTFQARN
;
A
#
# COMPACT_ATOMS: atom_id res chain seq x y z
N MET A 1 4.02 10.50 16.79
CA MET A 1 3.92 9.16 16.13
C MET A 1 2.92 9.30 14.97
N LEU A 2 2.76 8.32 14.06
CA LEU A 2 1.91 8.46 12.85
C LEU A 2 0.47 8.96 13.12
N GLN A 3 -0.05 8.82 14.35
CA GLN A 3 -1.30 9.46 14.83
C GLN A 3 -1.34 10.98 14.56
N ASP A 4 -0.22 11.68 14.73
CA ASP A 4 -0.17 13.14 14.67
C ASP A 4 -0.07 13.69 13.24
N ARG A 5 0.44 12.89 12.29
CA ARG A 5 0.72 13.33 10.92
C ARG A 5 -0.40 13.06 9.94
N PHE A 6 -1.23 12.04 10.16
CA PHE A 6 -2.18 11.59 9.13
C PHE A 6 -3.64 11.46 9.60
N LYS A 7 -3.97 11.78 10.86
CA LYS A 7 -5.35 11.81 11.39
C LYS A 7 -6.23 10.64 10.91
N ALA A 8 -5.69 9.43 10.86
CA ALA A 8 -6.50 8.23 10.64
C ALA A 8 -7.04 7.77 12.00
N PRO A 9 -8.33 8.00 12.33
CA PRO A 9 -8.90 7.48 13.56
C PRO A 9 -8.98 5.95 13.47
N GLY A 10 -8.77 5.28 14.61
CA GLY A 10 -8.98 3.83 14.75
C GLY A 10 -7.70 3.01 14.94
N ASP A 11 -7.78 1.99 15.79
CA ASP A 11 -6.69 1.02 16.03
C ASP A 11 -6.31 0.29 14.73
N PHE A 12 -7.25 0.18 13.78
CA PHE A 12 -7.04 -0.53 12.54
C PHE A 12 -6.18 0.24 11.52
N ALA A 13 -6.21 1.57 11.53
CA ALA A 13 -5.32 2.37 10.69
C ALA A 13 -3.84 2.12 11.02
N GLN A 14 -3.51 1.90 12.30
CA GLN A 14 -2.15 1.53 12.71
C GLN A 14 -1.81 0.10 12.31
N ALA A 15 -2.74 -0.83 12.51
CA ALA A 15 -2.58 -2.22 12.09
C ALA A 15 -2.30 -2.32 10.58
N TYR A 16 -3.00 -1.53 9.77
CA TYR A 16 -2.77 -1.41 8.34
C TYR A 16 -1.34 -0.96 8.00
N VAL A 17 -0.85 0.13 8.61
CA VAL A 17 0.53 0.63 8.37
C VAL A 17 1.55 -0.43 8.77
N ILE A 18 1.40 -1.05 9.94
CA ILE A 18 2.31 -2.12 10.39
C ILE A 18 2.30 -3.28 9.40
N ALA A 19 1.13 -3.72 8.94
CA ALA A 19 1.00 -4.80 7.96
C ALA A 19 1.65 -4.43 6.61
N HIS A 20 1.57 -3.16 6.20
CA HIS A 20 2.24 -2.63 5.01
C HIS A 20 3.77 -2.70 5.14
N GLU A 21 4.34 -2.23 6.26
CA GLU A 21 5.79 -2.30 6.51
C GLU A 21 6.29 -3.75 6.60
N VAL A 22 5.49 -4.65 7.18
CA VAL A 22 5.77 -6.10 7.13
C VAL A 22 5.72 -6.63 5.70
N GLY A 23 4.81 -6.11 4.87
CA GLY A 23 4.77 -6.36 3.42
C GLY A 23 6.09 -6.04 2.74
N HIS A 24 6.69 -4.89 3.03
CA HIS A 24 8.03 -4.55 2.54
C HIS A 24 9.12 -5.50 3.05
N HIS A 25 9.03 -5.91 4.32
CA HIS A 25 9.95 -6.91 4.85
C HIS A 25 9.85 -8.25 4.10
N ILE A 26 8.63 -8.70 3.78
CA ILE A 26 8.40 -9.89 2.95
C ILE A 26 9.02 -9.71 1.56
N GLN A 27 8.82 -8.56 0.90
CA GLN A 27 9.42 -8.25 -0.40
C GLN A 27 10.95 -8.37 -0.37
N LYS A 28 11.58 -7.91 0.72
CA LYS A 28 13.02 -8.04 0.92
C LYS A 28 13.42 -9.51 1.04
N LEU A 29 12.73 -10.29 1.87
CA LEU A 29 13.02 -11.72 2.08
C LEU A 29 12.86 -12.55 0.81
N VAL A 30 11.91 -12.20 -0.07
CA VAL A 30 11.69 -12.90 -1.35
C VAL A 30 12.49 -12.30 -2.53
N GLY A 31 13.37 -11.32 -2.26
CA GLY A 31 14.28 -10.73 -3.24
C GLY A 31 13.63 -9.78 -4.26
N ILE A 32 12.42 -9.28 -3.99
CA ILE A 32 11.76 -8.28 -4.84
C ILE A 32 12.46 -6.92 -4.69
N THR A 33 12.74 -6.50 -3.45
CA THR A 33 13.44 -5.24 -3.16
C THR A 33 14.79 -5.19 -3.89
N ASP A 34 15.59 -6.25 -3.82
CA ASP A 34 16.91 -6.31 -4.47
C ASP A 34 16.82 -6.18 -5.99
N LYS A 35 15.79 -6.78 -6.61
CA LYS A 35 15.52 -6.65 -8.05
C LYS A 35 15.14 -5.22 -8.42
N VAL A 36 14.28 -4.59 -7.62
CA VAL A 36 13.87 -3.20 -7.81
C VAL A 36 15.07 -2.25 -7.67
N GLU A 37 15.87 -2.40 -6.61
CA GLU A 37 17.08 -1.60 -6.39
C GLU A 37 18.11 -1.77 -7.53
N ALA A 38 18.32 -2.99 -8.03
CA ALA A 38 19.22 -3.24 -9.15
C ALA A 38 18.78 -2.53 -10.45
N MET A 39 17.48 -2.31 -10.65
CA MET A 39 16.95 -1.54 -11.78
C MET A 39 17.18 -0.03 -11.61
N ARG A 40 17.13 0.49 -10.37
CA ARG A 40 17.29 1.92 -10.08
C ARG A 40 18.58 2.51 -10.66
N ASN A 41 19.68 1.77 -10.57
CA ASN A 41 20.99 2.22 -11.07
C ASN A 41 21.11 2.24 -12.60
N ARG A 42 20.10 1.74 -13.34
CA ARG A 42 20.13 1.57 -14.79
C ARG A 42 19.04 2.36 -15.51
N MET A 43 18.22 3.12 -14.78
CA MET A 43 17.04 3.78 -15.30
C MET A 43 17.02 5.26 -14.89
N SER A 44 16.39 6.11 -15.70
CA SER A 44 16.06 7.46 -15.25
C SER A 44 15.04 7.42 -14.12
N GLU A 45 14.96 8.50 -13.33
CA GLU A 45 13.96 8.62 -12.28
C GLU A 45 12.53 8.45 -12.82
N SER A 46 12.22 9.04 -13.99
CA SER A 46 10.91 8.92 -14.64
C SER A 46 10.57 7.48 -15.08
N GLN A 47 11.58 6.66 -15.41
CA GLN A 47 11.40 5.25 -15.75
C GLN A 47 11.29 4.38 -14.50
N PHE A 48 12.03 4.73 -13.45
CA PHE A 48 12.07 3.99 -12.20
C PHE A 48 10.85 4.25 -11.32
N ASN A 49 10.30 5.47 -11.32
CA ASN A 49 9.22 5.86 -10.43
C ASN A 49 7.98 4.93 -10.52
N PRO A 50 7.48 4.57 -11.72
CA PRO A 50 6.38 3.61 -11.82
C PRO A 50 6.70 2.23 -11.23
N ILE A 51 7.96 1.79 -11.25
CA ILE A 51 8.39 0.52 -10.66
C ILE A 51 8.39 0.62 -9.13
N SER A 52 8.88 1.75 -8.60
CA SER A 52 8.82 2.07 -7.17
C SER A 52 7.38 2.00 -6.66
N ILE A 53 6.46 2.73 -7.32
CA ILE A 53 5.04 2.75 -6.95
C ILE A 53 4.43 1.34 -6.98
N ARG A 54 4.78 0.50 -7.96
CA ARG A 54 4.28 -0.89 -8.00
C ARG A 54 4.76 -1.71 -6.80
N MET A 55 5.97 -1.48 -6.30
CA MET A 55 6.46 -2.14 -5.08
C MET A 55 5.64 -1.71 -3.86
N GLU A 56 5.34 -0.41 -3.71
CA GLU A 56 4.47 0.12 -2.64
C GLU A 56 3.06 -0.48 -2.69
N LEU A 57 2.44 -0.51 -3.87
CA LEU A 57 1.11 -1.08 -4.06
C LEU A 57 1.07 -2.59 -3.77
N GLN A 58 2.18 -3.31 -3.96
CA GLN A 58 2.25 -4.71 -3.58
C GLN A 58 2.25 -4.90 -2.06
N ALA A 59 2.90 -4.00 -1.31
CA ALA A 59 2.84 -4.01 0.14
C ALA A 59 1.41 -3.75 0.65
N ASP A 60 0.64 -2.90 -0.02
CA ASP A 60 -0.80 -2.73 0.26
C ASP A 60 -1.60 -4.02 0.06
N CYS A 61 -1.32 -4.75 -1.02
CA CYS A 61 -1.95 -6.03 -1.26
C CYS A 61 -1.57 -7.07 -0.20
N TYR A 62 -0.30 -7.10 0.23
CA TYR A 62 0.14 -7.97 1.32
C TYR A 62 -0.53 -7.63 2.65
N ALA A 63 -0.72 -6.34 2.97
CA ALA A 63 -1.48 -5.90 4.13
C ALA A 63 -2.93 -6.40 4.07
N GLY A 64 -3.56 -6.34 2.88
CA GLY A 64 -4.89 -6.89 2.66
C GLY A 64 -4.94 -8.42 2.88
N VAL A 65 -3.97 -9.16 2.35
CA VAL A 65 -3.88 -10.63 2.56
C VAL A 65 -3.76 -10.94 4.05
N TRP A 66 -2.91 -10.23 4.78
CA TRP A 66 -2.80 -10.38 6.23
C TRP A 66 -4.15 -10.13 6.91
N ALA A 67 -4.85 -9.05 6.57
CA ALA A 67 -6.16 -8.73 7.14
C ALA A 67 -7.18 -9.84 6.89
N ASN A 68 -7.20 -10.44 5.69
CA ASN A 68 -8.06 -11.60 5.38
C ASN A 68 -7.80 -12.77 6.33
N HIS A 69 -6.55 -13.15 6.53
CA HIS A 69 -6.18 -14.27 7.38
C HIS A 69 -6.41 -13.95 8.86
N ALA A 70 -6.10 -12.74 9.30
CA ALA A 70 -6.33 -12.30 10.67
C ALA A 70 -7.83 -12.34 11.02
N GLN A 71 -8.69 -11.93 10.07
CA GLN A 71 -10.14 -12.06 10.20
C GLN A 71 -10.58 -13.52 10.36
N LYS A 72 -10.12 -14.41 9.48
CA LYS A 72 -10.51 -15.83 9.54
C LYS A 72 -10.05 -16.54 10.81
N MET A 73 -8.87 -16.18 11.33
CA MET A 73 -8.28 -16.84 12.49
C MET A 73 -8.83 -16.36 13.82
N ARG A 74 -9.15 -15.06 13.93
CA ARG A 74 -9.45 -14.44 15.23
C ARG A 74 -10.77 -13.66 15.25
N ASN A 75 -11.47 -13.55 14.12
CA ASN A 75 -12.70 -12.76 13.96
C ASN A 75 -12.56 -11.35 14.54
N ILE A 76 -11.46 -10.69 14.18
CA ILE A 76 -11.04 -9.39 14.74
C ILE A 76 -11.46 -8.18 13.90
N LEU A 77 -12.05 -8.39 12.72
CA LEU A 77 -12.52 -7.32 11.84
C LEU A 77 -14.05 -7.32 11.83
N ASP A 78 -14.62 -6.23 12.31
CA ASP A 78 -15.99 -5.86 11.95
C ASP A 78 -15.99 -5.19 10.57
N ALA A 79 -17.18 -5.08 9.96
CA ALA A 79 -17.31 -4.41 8.66
C ALA A 79 -16.79 -2.97 8.70
N GLY A 80 -16.94 -2.28 9.85
CA GLY A 80 -16.39 -0.94 10.08
C GLY A 80 -14.86 -0.90 10.07
N ASP A 81 -14.17 -1.93 10.54
CA ASP A 81 -12.70 -1.97 10.57
C ASP A 81 -12.10 -2.08 9.15
N ILE A 82 -12.81 -2.78 8.24
CA ILE A 82 -12.41 -2.87 6.84
C ILE A 82 -12.57 -1.51 6.15
N GLU A 83 -13.64 -0.78 6.46
CA GLU A 83 -13.83 0.60 6.00
C GLU A 83 -12.76 1.54 6.54
N GLU A 84 -12.40 1.43 7.83
CA GLU A 84 -11.28 2.17 8.43
C GLU A 84 -9.95 1.85 7.75
N ALA A 85 -9.69 0.59 7.42
CA ALA A 85 -8.49 0.18 6.68
C ALA A 85 -8.42 0.83 5.29
N MET A 86 -9.54 0.85 4.58
CA MET A 86 -9.63 1.49 3.27
C MET A 86 -9.46 3.00 3.37
N GLN A 87 -10.02 3.63 4.41
CA GLN A 87 -9.81 5.05 4.68
C GLN A 87 -8.35 5.36 5.00
N ALA A 88 -7.68 4.53 5.79
CA ALA A 88 -6.25 4.67 6.07
C ALA A 88 -5.40 4.50 4.81
N ALA A 89 -5.72 3.51 3.96
CA ALA A 89 -5.05 3.31 2.69
C ALA A 89 -5.25 4.50 1.73
N ALA A 90 -6.45 5.08 1.68
CA ALA A 90 -6.71 6.29 0.91
C ALA A 90 -5.99 7.51 1.50
N ALA A 91 -5.95 7.65 2.83
CA ALA A 91 -5.41 8.83 3.49
C ALA A 91 -3.93 9.06 3.18
N VAL A 92 -3.16 7.98 2.98
CA VAL A 92 -1.72 8.07 2.64
C VAL A 92 -1.44 7.97 1.14
N GLY A 93 -2.46 8.04 0.29
CA GLY A 93 -2.28 8.23 -1.15
C GLY A 93 -1.67 9.59 -1.47
N ASP A 94 -0.77 9.63 -2.46
CA ASP A 94 0.00 10.85 -2.75
C ASP A 94 -0.88 11.99 -3.26
N ASP A 95 -1.97 11.70 -3.98
CA ASP A 95 -2.96 12.69 -4.39
C ASP A 95 -3.65 13.36 -3.19
N ASN A 96 -4.01 12.57 -2.17
CA ASN A 96 -4.60 13.10 -0.94
C ASN A 96 -3.57 13.93 -0.15
N ILE A 97 -2.34 13.42 0.00
CA ILE A 97 -1.27 14.12 0.71
C ILE A 97 -0.91 15.43 0.00
N GLN A 98 -0.70 15.40 -1.32
CA GLN A 98 -0.35 16.59 -2.09
C GLN A 98 -1.48 17.61 -2.09
N MET A 99 -2.74 17.19 -2.24
CA MET A 99 -3.88 18.10 -2.13
C MET A 99 -3.92 18.77 -0.75
N ALA A 100 -3.76 18.00 0.34
CA ALA A 100 -3.82 18.53 1.70
C ALA A 100 -2.63 19.46 2.05
N THR A 101 -1.46 19.25 1.45
CA THR A 101 -0.22 19.98 1.80
C THR A 101 0.14 21.09 0.81
N GLN A 102 -0.23 20.95 -0.46
CA GLN A 102 0.18 21.83 -1.57
C GLN A 102 -1.02 22.42 -2.34
N GLY A 103 -2.24 21.90 -2.15
CA GLY A 103 -3.44 22.36 -2.85
C GLY A 103 -3.51 21.98 -4.33
N THR A 104 -2.60 21.13 -4.81
CA THR A 104 -2.56 20.64 -6.19
C THR A 104 -2.01 19.22 -6.23
N VAL A 105 -2.30 18.48 -7.31
CA VAL A 105 -1.87 17.10 -7.51
C VAL A 105 -0.99 17.04 -8.74
N VAL A 106 0.21 16.48 -8.58
CA VAL A 106 1.23 16.26 -9.61
C VAL A 106 1.58 14.77 -9.63
N PRO A 107 0.91 13.96 -10.47
CA PRO A 107 1.09 12.50 -10.53
C PRO A 107 2.53 12.04 -10.76
N GLU A 108 3.31 12.81 -11.50
CA GLU A 108 4.71 12.50 -11.81
C GLU A 108 5.61 12.47 -10.57
N ARG A 109 5.15 13.09 -9.46
CA ARG A 109 5.86 13.15 -8.17
C ARG A 109 5.34 12.14 -7.14
N PHE A 110 4.46 11.22 -7.55
CA PHE A 110 4.00 10.16 -6.66
C PHE A 110 5.17 9.24 -6.29
N THR A 111 5.11 8.71 -5.07
CA THR A 111 6.07 7.77 -4.48
C THR A 111 5.37 6.53 -3.93
N HIS A 112 4.15 6.66 -3.42
CA HIS A 112 3.31 5.60 -2.84
C HIS A 112 2.14 5.20 -3.75
N GLY A 113 1.83 6.02 -4.76
CA GLY A 113 0.69 5.85 -5.67
C GLY A 113 -0.54 6.65 -5.23
N SER A 114 -1.59 6.64 -6.05
CA SER A 114 -2.82 7.36 -5.73
C SER A 114 -3.65 6.64 -4.66
N SER A 115 -4.46 7.40 -3.94
CA SER A 115 -5.41 6.90 -2.94
C SER A 115 -6.25 5.74 -3.52
N ALA A 116 -6.73 5.88 -4.75
CA ALA A 116 -7.51 4.86 -5.44
C ALA A 116 -6.71 3.58 -5.70
N GLN A 117 -5.45 3.69 -6.14
CA GLN A 117 -4.59 2.52 -6.37
C GLN A 117 -4.32 1.76 -5.07
N ARG A 118 -4.04 2.48 -3.99
CA ARG A 118 -3.74 1.88 -2.68
C ARG A 118 -4.96 1.12 -2.13
N VAL A 119 -6.15 1.73 -2.18
CA VAL A 119 -7.41 1.07 -1.81
C VAL A 119 -7.70 -0.13 -2.70
N GLN A 120 -7.46 -0.03 -4.00
CA GLN A 120 -7.66 -1.13 -4.93
C GLN A 120 -6.79 -2.33 -4.56
N TRP A 121 -5.50 -2.14 -4.35
CA TRP A 121 -4.58 -3.25 -4.07
C TRP A 121 -4.78 -3.85 -2.69
N PHE A 122 -5.07 -3.04 -1.68
CA PHE A 122 -5.52 -3.56 -0.39
C PHE A 122 -6.78 -4.43 -0.54
N ASN A 123 -7.77 -3.98 -1.33
CA ASN A 123 -8.98 -4.75 -1.62
C ASN A 123 -8.71 -6.08 -2.33
N VAL A 124 -7.76 -6.13 -3.27
CA VAL A 124 -7.35 -7.38 -3.93
C VAL A 124 -6.83 -8.36 -2.88
N GLY A 125 -5.97 -7.90 -1.97
CA GLY A 125 -5.42 -8.73 -0.90
C GLY A 125 -6.49 -9.23 0.08
N ILE A 126 -7.32 -8.33 0.61
CA ILE A 126 -8.31 -8.68 1.64
C ILE A 126 -9.43 -9.56 1.12
N ARG A 127 -9.79 -9.47 -0.16
CA ARG A 127 -10.83 -10.33 -0.76
C ARG A 127 -10.27 -11.71 -1.12
N SER A 128 -9.06 -11.78 -1.66
CA SER A 128 -8.47 -13.05 -2.11
C SER A 128 -7.87 -13.86 -0.97
N GLY A 129 -7.18 -13.21 -0.03
CA GLY A 129 -6.31 -13.87 0.94
C GLY A 129 -5.12 -14.60 0.31
N ASP A 130 -4.79 -14.33 -0.96
CA ASP A 130 -3.73 -15.02 -1.71
C ASP A 130 -2.70 -14.03 -2.26
N ILE A 131 -1.46 -14.16 -1.81
CA ILE A 131 -0.32 -13.35 -2.24
C ILE A 131 -0.05 -13.45 -3.75
N LYS A 132 -0.48 -14.52 -4.43
CA LYS A 132 -0.32 -14.66 -5.88
C LYS A 132 -1.17 -13.66 -6.66
N GLN A 133 -2.23 -13.13 -6.05
CA GLN A 133 -3.05 -12.06 -6.65
C GLN A 133 -2.36 -10.70 -6.57
N CYS A 134 -1.32 -10.54 -5.74
CA CYS A 134 -0.60 -9.28 -5.51
C CYS A 134 0.47 -8.97 -6.57
N ASN A 135 0.22 -9.31 -7.83
CA ASN A 135 1.16 -9.03 -8.92
C ASN A 135 0.95 -7.63 -9.51
N THR A 136 1.38 -6.62 -8.76
CA THR A 136 1.31 -5.22 -9.17
C THR A 136 2.21 -4.88 -10.36
N PHE A 137 3.26 -5.67 -10.61
CA PHE A 137 4.19 -5.45 -11.71
C PHE A 137 3.61 -5.76 -13.09
N GLN A 138 2.55 -6.57 -13.16
CA GLN A 138 1.87 -6.92 -14.42
C GLN A 138 0.57 -6.13 -14.66
N ALA A 139 0.12 -5.34 -13.69
CA ALA A 139 -1.13 -4.61 -13.81
C ALA A 139 -1.02 -3.42 -14.78
N ARG A 140 -2.05 -3.25 -15.61
CA ARG A 140 -2.25 -2.00 -16.35
C ARG A 140 -2.99 -1.07 -15.40
N ASN A 141 -2.26 -0.11 -14.83
CA ASN A 141 -2.81 0.93 -13.97
C ASN A 141 -3.42 2.04 -14.81
#